data_AF-A0AAV8ZU10-F1
#
_entry.id   AF-A0AAV8ZU10-F1
#
_cell.length_a   1.000
_cell.length_b   1.000
_cell.length_c   1.000
_cell.angle_alpha   90.00
_cell.angle_beta   90.00
_cell.angle_gamma   90.00
#
_symmetry.space_group_name_H-M   'P 1'
#
loop_
_entity.id
_entity.type
_entity.pdbx_description
1 polymer ?
#
loop_
_entity_poly.entity_id
_entity_poly.type
_entity_poly.pdbx_seq_one_letter_code
_entity_poly.pdbx_strand_id
1 'polypeptide(L)'
;MMTTPTGLIQKIAVYTGMLDEIGGRGHAQKVVLHLMENKLNVGHHLYMDNYYNSFDLAKTLLDQGTHCTGTLRLDRKNVPIDVKKRKTCQGQYNFQICRRDNDWEMAR
;
A
#
# COMPACT_ATOMS: atom_id res chain seq x y z
N MET A 1 13.99 2.90 -1.54
CA MET A 1 14.73 1.75 -0.93
C MET A 1 13.80 1.02 0.02
N MET A 2 13.98 -0.29 0.18
CA MET A 2 13.24 -1.12 1.15
C MET A 2 14.21 -1.67 2.19
N THR A 3 13.87 -1.53 3.47
CA THR A 3 14.71 -1.94 4.59
C THR A 3 13.96 -2.87 5.53
N THR A 4 14.70 -3.69 6.27
CA THR A 4 14.16 -4.36 7.45
C THR A 4 13.95 -3.34 8.58
N PRO A 5 13.17 -3.70 9.62
CA PRO A 5 13.06 -2.88 10.82
C PRO A 5 14.41 -2.66 11.54
N THR A 6 15.38 -3.55 11.34
CA THR A 6 16.74 -3.45 11.90
C THR A 6 17.67 -2.52 11.10
N GLY A 7 17.19 -1.93 10.00
CA GLY A 7 17.97 -1.02 9.16
C GLY A 7 18.77 -1.69 8.03
N LEU A 8 18.62 -3.01 7.82
CA LEU A 8 19.27 -3.69 6.70
C LEU A 8 18.56 -3.38 5.40
N ILE A 9 19.29 -2.88 4.41
CA ILE A 9 18.76 -2.61 3.08
C ILE A 9 18.56 -3.93 2.34
N GLN A 10 17.35 -4.18 1.87
CA GLN A 10 16.96 -5.40 1.17
C GLN A 10 16.97 -5.22 -0.35
N LYS A 11 16.42 -4.10 -0.83
CA LYS A 11 16.37 -3.77 -2.26
C LYS A 11 16.42 -2.26 -2.45
N ILE A 12 17.18 -1.81 -3.44
CA ILE A 12 17.28 -0.42 -3.86
C ILE A 12 16.82 -0.34 -5.31
N ALA A 13 15.95 0.61 -5.60
CA ALA A 13 15.61 1.03 -6.94
C ALA A 13 15.96 2.52 -7.05
N VAL A 14 16.73 2.88 -8.08
CA VAL A 14 17.18 4.26 -8.31
C VAL A 14 16.19 4.94 -9.24
N TYR A 15 15.66 6.08 -8.82
CA TYR A 15 14.79 6.89 -9.67
C TYR A 15 15.60 7.59 -10.76
N THR A 16 15.34 7.28 -12.02
CA THR A 16 16.03 7.83 -13.20
C THR A 16 15.18 8.81 -14.00
N GLY A 17 14.02 9.22 -13.46
CA GLY A 17 13.14 10.19 -14.10
C GLY A 17 12.44 9.62 -15.33
N MET A 18 12.59 10.31 -16.46
CA MET A 18 11.94 9.91 -17.73
C MET A 18 12.43 8.56 -18.26
N LEU A 19 13.66 8.18 -17.91
CA LEU A 19 14.29 6.93 -18.34
C LEU A 19 13.95 5.74 -17.42
N ASP A 20 13.07 5.95 -16.44
CA ASP A 20 12.70 4.89 -15.51
C ASP A 20 11.72 3.92 -16.19
N GLU A 21 12.14 2.66 -16.32
CA GLU A 21 11.32 1.58 -16.88
C GLU A 21 10.04 1.37 -16.06
N ILE A 22 10.08 1.70 -14.76
CA ILE A 22 8.96 1.61 -13.82
C ILE A 22 8.10 2.90 -13.87
N GLY A 23 8.40 3.81 -14.79
CA GLY A 23 7.74 5.10 -14.95
C GLY A 23 6.27 5.05 -15.35
N GLY A 24 5.68 6.25 -15.43
CA GLY A 24 4.32 6.47 -15.91
C GLY A 24 3.22 6.45 -14.84
N ARG A 25 1.97 6.20 -15.26
CA ARG A 25 0.81 6.25 -14.37
C ARG A 25 0.92 5.16 -13.31
N GLY A 26 0.70 5.54 -12.05
CA GLY A 26 0.80 4.60 -10.92
C GLY A 26 2.24 4.26 -10.51
N HIS A 27 3.23 5.08 -10.90
CA HIS A 27 4.64 4.87 -10.58
C HIS A 27 4.89 4.45 -9.11
N ALA A 28 4.30 5.16 -8.15
CA ALA A 28 4.44 4.83 -6.73
C ALA A 28 4.03 3.38 -6.37
N GLN A 29 2.90 2.91 -6.92
CA GLN A 29 2.44 1.53 -6.72
C GLN A 29 3.39 0.53 -7.38
N LYS A 30 3.86 0.82 -8.60
CA LYS A 30 4.81 -0.04 -9.32
C LYS A 30 6.15 -0.15 -8.58
N VAL A 31 6.65 0.96 -8.03
CA VAL A 31 7.88 0.98 -7.22
C VAL A 31 7.73 0.09 -5.99
N VAL A 32 6.61 0.15 -5.27
CA VAL A 32 6.37 -0.72 -4.10
C VAL A 32 6.35 -2.19 -4.51
N LEU A 33 5.60 -2.53 -5.56
CA LEU A 33 5.52 -3.92 -6.04
C LEU A 33 6.86 -4.44 -6.52
N HIS A 34 7.64 -3.60 -7.22
CA HIS A 34 8.98 -3.95 -7.65
C HIS A 34 9.93 -4.17 -6.46
N LEU A 35 9.86 -3.33 -5.43
CA LEU A 35 10.66 -3.52 -4.22
C LEU A 35 10.27 -4.80 -3.46
N MET A 36 8.99 -5.18 -3.51
CA MET A 36 8.42 -6.36 -2.85
C MET A 36 8.46 -7.65 -3.65
N GLU A 37 8.96 -7.60 -4.88
CA GLU A 37 9.13 -8.76 -5.74
C GLU A 37 9.83 -9.91 -5.00
N ASN A 38 9.28 -11.13 -5.13
CA ASN A 38 9.71 -12.34 -4.41
C ASN A 38 9.54 -12.31 -2.88
N LYS A 39 8.85 -11.32 -2.31
CA LYS A 39 8.52 -11.22 -0.87
C LYS A 39 7.04 -11.07 -0.58
N LEU A 40 6.20 -11.21 -1.60
CA LEU A 40 4.74 -11.23 -1.49
C LEU A 40 4.27 -12.63 -1.04
N ASN A 41 3.08 -12.72 -0.44
CA ASN A 41 2.46 -13.94 0.08
C ASN A 41 3.18 -14.63 1.26
N VAL A 42 4.12 -13.95 1.92
CA VAL A 42 4.88 -14.50 3.07
C VAL A 42 4.29 -14.05 4.42
N GLY A 43 3.27 -13.18 4.42
CA GLY A 43 2.70 -12.62 5.65
C GLY A 43 3.47 -11.41 6.21
N HIS A 44 4.27 -10.73 5.38
CA HIS A 44 5.01 -9.54 5.79
C HIS A 44 4.10 -8.32 6.03
N HIS A 45 4.58 -7.38 6.84
CA HIS A 45 3.91 -6.11 7.12
C HIS A 45 4.78 -4.94 6.67
N LEU A 46 4.27 -4.15 5.73
CA LEU A 46 4.98 -3.00 5.16
C LEU A 46 4.62 -1.70 5.87
N TYR A 47 5.64 -0.87 6.13
CA TYR A 47 5.45 0.49 6.61
C TYR A 47 5.91 1.45 5.52
N MET A 48 5.02 2.33 5.07
CA MET A 48 5.25 3.18 3.91
C MET A 48 4.81 4.63 4.16
N ASP A 49 5.47 5.55 3.47
CA ASP A 49 5.10 6.96 3.43
C ASP A 49 3.81 7.20 2.62
N ASN A 50 3.16 8.36 2.84
CA ASN A 50 2.00 8.85 2.10
C ASN A 50 2.18 8.88 0.57
N TYR A 51 3.42 9.05 0.10
CA TYR A 51 3.70 9.12 -1.32
C TYR A 51 3.47 7.77 -2.00
N TYR A 52 3.79 6.68 -1.30
CA TYR A 52 3.67 5.32 -1.78
C TYR A 52 2.31 4.70 -1.44
N ASN A 53 1.64 5.21 -0.42
CA ASN A 53 0.38 4.65 0.04
C ASN A 53 -0.83 5.06 -0.82
N SER A 54 -1.71 4.11 -1.07
CA SER A 54 -3.00 4.32 -1.74
C SER A 54 -3.98 3.20 -1.38
N PHE A 55 -5.28 3.46 -1.50
CA PHE A 55 -6.31 2.47 -1.20
C PHE A 55 -6.21 1.22 -2.10
N ASP A 56 -6.03 1.43 -3.42
CA ASP A 56 -5.92 0.34 -4.39
C ASP A 56 -4.69 -0.54 -4.15
N LEU A 57 -3.54 0.08 -3.82
CA LEU A 57 -2.33 -0.66 -3.47
C LEU A 57 -2.54 -1.48 -2.19
N ALA A 58 -3.17 -0.90 -1.17
CA ALA A 58 -3.43 -1.60 0.10
C ALA A 58 -4.31 -2.83 -0.12
N LYS A 59 -5.35 -2.73 -0.95
CA LYS A 59 -6.19 -3.87 -1.34
C LYS A 59 -5.37 -4.94 -2.08
N THR A 60 -4.58 -4.54 -3.07
CA THR A 60 -3.72 -5.44 -3.85
C THR A 60 -2.73 -6.21 -2.96
N LEU A 61 -2.07 -5.50 -2.03
CA LEU A 61 -1.14 -6.12 -1.09
C LEU A 61 -1.86 -7.07 -0.14
N LEU A 62 -3.04 -6.68 0.34
CA LEU A 62 -3.85 -7.52 1.22
C LEU A 62 -4.24 -8.83 0.53
N ASP A 63 -4.64 -8.79 -0.75
CA ASP A 63 -4.94 -9.98 -1.56
C ASP A 63 -3.69 -10.86 -1.73
N GLN A 64 -2.51 -10.26 -1.83
CA GLN A 64 -1.20 -10.93 -1.90
C GLN A 64 -0.59 -11.27 -0.52
N GLY A 65 -1.43 -11.51 0.49
CA GLY A 65 -0.95 -11.96 1.81
C GLY A 65 0.01 -10.99 2.51
N THR A 66 -0.01 -9.71 2.13
CA THR A 66 0.93 -8.69 2.62
C THR A 66 0.16 -7.54 3.24
N HIS A 67 0.41 -7.29 4.52
CA HIS A 67 -0.24 -6.16 5.20
C HIS A 67 0.54 -4.88 4.91
N CYS A 68 -0.11 -3.73 5.02
CA CYS A 68 0.57 -2.44 4.99
C CYS A 68 -0.02 -1.42 5.96
N THR A 69 0.86 -0.57 6.49
CA THR A 69 0.54 0.59 7.33
C THR A 69 1.22 1.82 6.75
N GLY A 70 0.47 2.91 6.67
CA GLY A 70 1.00 4.19 6.21
C GLY A 70 -0.07 5.26 6.27
N THR A 71 0.35 6.51 6.17
CA THR A 71 -0.58 7.64 6.06
C THR A 71 -1.20 7.66 4.67
N LEU A 72 -2.49 7.95 4.55
CA LEU A 72 -3.19 8.02 3.27
C LEU A 72 -3.50 9.48 2.95
N ARG A 73 -3.13 9.92 1.75
CA ARG A 73 -3.44 11.28 1.27
C ARG A 73 -4.87 11.30 0.68
N LEU A 74 -5.74 12.17 1.20
CA LEU A 74 -7.18 12.19 0.86
C LEU A 74 -7.50 12.59 -0.59
N ASP A 75 -6.55 13.22 -1.27
CA ASP A 75 -6.65 13.60 -2.68
C ASP A 75 -6.32 12.46 -3.65
N ARG A 76 -5.96 11.27 -3.14
CA ARG A 76 -5.74 10.08 -3.95
C ARG A 76 -7.04 9.59 -4.58
N LYS A 77 -6.89 8.85 -5.68
CA LYS A 77 -8.01 8.19 -6.36
C LYS A 77 -8.55 7.06 -5.47
N ASN A 78 -9.82 6.75 -5.65
CA ASN A 78 -10.51 5.60 -5.04
C ASN A 78 -10.48 5.57 -3.50
N VAL A 79 -10.22 6.70 -2.85
CA VAL A 79 -10.42 6.83 -1.40
C VAL A 79 -11.93 6.78 -1.12
N PRO A 80 -12.40 5.93 -0.19
CA PRO A 80 -13.80 5.85 0.16
C PRO A 80 -14.40 7.22 0.51
N ILE A 81 -15.60 7.49 0.01
CA ILE A 81 -16.26 8.80 0.16
C ILE A 81 -16.48 9.12 1.65
N ASP A 82 -16.77 8.11 2.46
CA ASP A 82 -16.97 8.22 3.90
C ASP A 82 -15.71 8.67 4.65
N VAL A 83 -14.53 8.28 4.14
CA VAL A 83 -13.23 8.73 4.65
C VAL A 83 -12.94 10.15 4.17
N LYS A 84 -13.30 10.49 2.92
CA LYS A 84 -12.99 11.80 2.31
C LYS A 84 -13.86 12.94 2.84
N LYS A 85 -15.14 12.69 3.12
CA LYS A 85 -16.12 13.74 3.49
C LYS A 85 -16.07 14.13 4.97
N ARG A 86 -15.38 13.37 5.83
CA ARG A 86 -15.41 13.63 7.27
C ARG A 86 -14.38 14.67 7.67
N LYS A 87 -14.85 15.77 8.28
CA LYS A 87 -14.02 16.65 9.09
C LYS A 87 -13.75 15.95 10.42
N THR A 88 -12.48 15.65 10.70
CA THR A 88 -12.07 15.15 12.02
C THR A 88 -12.03 16.32 12.99
N CYS A 89 -12.88 16.30 14.02
CA CYS A 89 -12.69 17.13 15.19
C CYS A 89 -11.59 16.52 16.08
N GLN A 90 -10.85 17.36 16.81
CA GLN A 90 -9.79 16.90 17.70
C GLN A 90 -10.35 15.87 18.71
N GLY A 91 -9.72 14.70 18.80
CA GLY A 91 -10.13 13.61 19.70
C GLY A 91 -11.13 12.60 19.11
N GLN A 92 -11.66 12.81 17.89
CA GLN A 92 -12.51 11.83 17.22
C GLN A 92 -11.72 10.94 16.27
N TYR A 93 -11.98 9.64 16.31
CA TYR A 93 -11.41 8.64 15.41
C TYR A 93 -12.54 7.87 14.72
N ASN A 94 -12.38 7.64 13.42
CA ASN A 94 -13.23 6.74 12.65
C ASN A 94 -12.33 5.69 12.02
N PHE A 95 -12.77 4.45 12.05
CA PHE A 95 -12.08 3.35 11.40
C PHE A 95 -13.02 2.65 10.42
N GLN A 96 -12.47 2.26 9.28
CA GLN A 96 -13.15 1.40 8.31
C GLN A 96 -12.32 0.15 8.16
N ILE A 97 -12.98 -1.01 8.25
CA ILE A 97 -12.31 -2.31 8.10
C ILE A 97 -12.55 -2.77 6.67
N CYS A 98 -11.47 -2.89 5.91
CA CYS A 98 -11.48 -3.62 4.65
C CYS A 98 -11.06 -5.06 4.95
N ARG A 99 -11.99 -6.01 4.82
CA ARG A 99 -11.66 -7.43 4.89
C ARG A 99 -11.19 -7.87 3.50
N ARG A 100 -10.31 -8.88 3.46
CA ARG A 100 -10.06 -9.61 2.22
C ARG A 100 -11.36 -10.33 1.87
N ASP A 101 -11.91 -10.06 0.70
CA ASP A 101 -13.07 -10.80 0.18
C ASP A 101 -12.58 -12.21 -0.20
N ASN A 102 -12.43 -13.07 0.80
CA ASN A 102 -12.41 -14.51 0.55
C ASN A 102 -13.88 -14.93 0.48
N ASP A 103 -14.44 -14.94 -0.73
CA ASP A 103 -15.71 -15.63 -1.00
C ASP A 103 -15.56 -17.10 -0.55
N TRP A 104 -16.23 -17.44 0.55
CA TRP A 104 -16.17 -18.70 1.29
C TRP A 104 -17.08 -19.79 0.68
N GLU A 105 -17.27 -19.81 -0.64
CA GLU A 105 -18.18 -20.76 -1.32
C GLU A 105 -17.52 -21.94 -2.04
N MET A 106 -16.18 -22.09 -2.05
CA MET A 106 -15.53 -23.23 -2.74
C MET A 106 -14.45 -23.96 -1.92
N ALA A 107 -14.72 -24.22 -0.64
CA ALA A 107 -13.96 -25.20 0.13
C ALA A 107 -14.87 -25.96 1.11
N ARG A 108 -15.79 -26.74 0.55
CA ARG A 108 -16.35 -27.95 1.16
C ARG A 108 -15.99 -29.14 0.28
#